data_AF-A0A836HZV0-F1
#
_entry.id   AF-A0A836HZV0-F1
#
_cell.length_a   1.000
_cell.length_b   1.000
_cell.length_c   1.000
_cell.angle_alpha   90.00
_cell.angle_beta   90.00
_cell.angle_gamma   90.00
#
_symmetry.space_group_name_H-M   'P 1'
#
loop_
_entity.id
_entity.type
_entity.pdbx_description
1 polymer ?
#
loop_
_entity_poly.entity_id
_entity_poly.type
_entity_poly.pdbx_seq_one_letter_code
_entity_poly.pdbx_strand_id
1 'polypeptide(L)'
;MELTGPLLHCSRMRALVAPINAGSSSLRWAKASSSLMSGLTGVEATASSAWASTSGSRCSAAAQMSCRWQSTGDEYGHVTDDTSGLQSELSHALAGEGNLAMDALLSQPLVKADLQTPSARIRLDKIERPPGRFDLLTNSLVYRWQTTAALARKVTGPMREWASELKYRTGVHLEVEPTNPARLDVSEAEGGYASADDVELTVYLFGSERGIFNCRQLMETALDQDPAYVRLAVFRRKPGTGGSADGAAAPRPDEDVEWLLLRRINRDLRPPDIPPISLKTPGKWTLLYEHYKEAAIRTLWEETGITVEAGNVYPTAVLCQDNPVFYWRVPVHYFLAEVPYDVEVLGPQVGLNTYMHHWDSSLLRQSPDPIDRAWAQLADPETGCAWMKKPMIDELQRPLRGANYMATRYTPPPYSELNDILGLEVPAEATGESSAVEPAPSAATSAEGVHAQHDAKESAATAPSTDADTSSSSGKPSS
;
A
#
# COMPACT_ATOMS: atom_id res chain seq x y z
N MET A 1 -51.30 -11.87 17.01
CA MET A 1 -50.55 -11.68 15.75
C MET A 1 -49.09 -11.64 16.13
N GLU A 2 -48.40 -12.74 15.89
CA GLU A 2 -46.95 -12.87 16.12
C GLU A 2 -46.25 -12.76 14.77
N LEU A 3 -45.14 -12.04 14.71
CA LEU A 3 -44.26 -11.97 13.55
C LEU A 3 -42.83 -12.20 14.02
N THR A 4 -42.35 -13.42 13.81
CA THR A 4 -40.98 -13.84 14.06
C THR A 4 -40.07 -13.33 12.93
N GLY A 5 -39.06 -12.53 13.27
CA GLY A 5 -37.99 -12.15 12.34
C GLY A 5 -36.97 -13.28 12.12
N PRO A 6 -36.21 -13.28 11.00
CA PRO A 6 -35.26 -14.34 10.68
C PRO A 6 -33.98 -14.25 11.51
N LEU A 7 -33.49 -15.40 11.96
CA LEU A 7 -32.19 -15.54 12.62
C LEU A 7 -31.06 -15.48 11.58
N LEU A 8 -30.17 -14.51 11.69
CA LEU A 8 -28.94 -14.46 10.89
C LEU A 8 -27.94 -15.50 11.42
N HIS A 9 -27.58 -16.47 10.58
CA HIS A 9 -26.71 -17.57 10.94
C HIS A 9 -25.23 -17.16 10.77
N CYS A 10 -24.43 -17.31 11.82
CA CYS A 10 -23.05 -16.83 11.85
C CYS A 10 -22.08 -17.90 11.32
N SER A 11 -21.76 -17.85 10.02
CA SER A 11 -20.84 -18.79 9.37
C SER A 11 -19.39 -18.58 9.80
N ARG A 12 -18.85 -19.51 10.60
CA ARG A 12 -17.42 -19.56 10.93
C ARG A 12 -16.58 -19.89 9.69
N MET A 13 -15.92 -18.90 9.09
CA MET A 13 -14.89 -19.15 8.08
C MET A 13 -13.62 -19.73 8.71
N ARG A 14 -13.29 -20.99 8.37
CA ARG A 14 -11.94 -21.54 8.57
C ARG A 14 -11.05 -21.16 7.40
N ALA A 15 -10.11 -20.25 7.61
CA ALA A 15 -9.07 -19.96 6.64
C ALA A 15 -8.02 -21.08 6.63
N LEU A 16 -8.04 -21.95 5.62
CA LEU A 16 -6.95 -22.88 5.32
C LEU A 16 -5.96 -22.21 4.36
N VAL A 17 -4.97 -21.51 4.92
CA VAL A 17 -3.85 -20.94 4.15
C VAL A 17 -2.67 -21.90 4.19
N ALA A 18 -2.29 -22.43 3.03
CA ALA A 18 -1.10 -23.26 2.89
C ALA A 18 0.19 -22.40 2.98
N PRO A 19 1.28 -22.90 3.59
CA PRO A 19 2.51 -22.13 3.75
C PRO A 19 3.22 -21.91 2.40
N ILE A 20 3.33 -20.65 1.98
CA ILE A 20 4.11 -20.24 0.80
C ILE A 20 5.60 -20.27 1.16
N ASN A 21 6.22 -21.45 1.09
CA ASN A 21 7.67 -21.60 1.11
C ASN A 21 8.26 -21.15 -0.24
N ALA A 22 8.49 -19.85 -0.39
CA ALA A 22 9.31 -19.31 -1.46
C ALA A 22 10.79 -19.68 -1.20
N GLY A 23 11.28 -20.71 -1.90
CA GLY A 23 12.65 -21.21 -1.75
C GLY A 23 13.70 -20.14 -2.05
N SER A 24 14.65 -19.99 -1.13
CA SER A 24 15.81 -19.09 -1.29
C SER A 24 16.76 -19.62 -2.37
N SER A 25 16.86 -18.91 -3.49
CA SER A 25 17.95 -19.03 -4.46
C SER A 25 18.91 -17.85 -4.30
N SER A 26 19.84 -17.95 -3.35
CA SER A 26 20.89 -16.94 -3.18
C SER A 26 21.83 -16.92 -4.39
N LEU A 27 21.80 -15.86 -5.19
CA LEU A 27 22.74 -15.66 -6.30
C LEU A 27 23.61 -14.44 -6.04
N ARG A 28 24.89 -14.71 -5.73
CA ARG A 28 25.95 -13.71 -5.58
C ARG A 28 26.27 -13.13 -6.95
N TRP A 29 26.24 -11.80 -7.09
CA TRP A 29 26.76 -11.12 -8.26
C TRP A 29 28.26 -10.88 -8.11
N ALA A 30 29.05 -11.35 -9.08
CA ALA A 30 30.47 -11.09 -9.15
C ALA A 30 30.73 -9.66 -9.67
N LYS A 31 31.49 -8.87 -8.92
CA LYS A 31 32.03 -7.59 -9.41
C LYS A 31 33.12 -7.87 -10.44
N ALA A 32 32.88 -7.48 -11.70
CA ALA A 32 33.95 -7.32 -12.67
C ALA A 32 34.68 -6.00 -12.38
N SER A 33 35.93 -6.10 -11.89
CA SER A 33 36.82 -4.95 -11.72
C SER A 33 37.83 -4.94 -12.85
N SER A 34 37.90 -3.84 -13.60
CA SER A 34 38.94 -3.60 -14.60
C SER A 34 40.32 -3.46 -13.94
N SER A 35 41.33 -4.05 -14.55
CA SER A 35 42.71 -4.02 -14.05
C SER A 35 43.46 -2.78 -14.53
N LEU A 36 44.25 -2.20 -13.63
CA LEU A 36 45.48 -1.48 -13.99
C LEU A 36 46.59 -2.01 -13.07
N MET A 37 47.62 -2.60 -13.68
CA MET A 37 48.87 -2.96 -13.00
C MET A 37 49.80 -1.76 -12.95
N SER A 38 50.47 -1.55 -11.81
CA SER A 38 51.95 -1.53 -11.70
C SER A 38 52.40 -0.98 -10.34
N GLY A 39 53.42 -1.58 -9.72
CA GLY A 39 54.09 -1.03 -8.52
C GLY A 39 54.49 -2.12 -7.50
N LEU A 40 55.77 -2.50 -7.50
CA LEU A 40 56.35 -3.53 -6.61
C LEU A 40 57.08 -2.91 -5.39
N THR A 41 57.43 -3.78 -4.44
CA THR A 41 58.29 -3.58 -3.25
C THR A 41 57.64 -2.87 -2.04
N GLY A 42 57.83 -3.30 -0.78
CA GLY A 42 58.46 -4.53 -0.27
C GLY A 42 58.74 -4.52 1.26
N VAL A 43 58.93 -5.71 1.85
CA VAL A 43 59.67 -5.99 3.12
C VAL A 43 59.02 -5.63 4.49
N GLU A 44 58.71 -6.69 5.26
CA GLU A 44 58.85 -6.94 6.74
C GLU A 44 58.43 -5.86 7.78
N ALA A 45 58.15 -6.13 9.07
CA ALA A 45 58.33 -7.33 9.92
C ALA A 45 57.40 -7.30 11.18
N THR A 46 57.24 -8.45 11.87
CA THR A 46 56.99 -8.60 13.33
C THR A 46 55.71 -8.01 13.98
N ALA A 47 55.23 -8.45 15.16
CA ALA A 47 55.27 -9.75 15.87
C ALA A 47 54.34 -9.65 17.12
N SER A 48 53.98 -10.80 17.71
CA SER A 48 53.45 -10.95 19.08
C SER A 48 52.02 -10.42 19.34
N SER A 49 51.23 -10.98 20.26
CA SER A 49 51.47 -12.10 21.20
C SER A 49 50.21 -12.95 21.38
N ALA A 50 50.39 -14.26 21.57
CA ALA A 50 49.37 -15.10 22.20
C ALA A 50 49.11 -14.66 23.65
N TRP A 51 48.01 -15.12 24.24
CA TRP A 51 48.02 -15.81 25.53
C TRP A 51 46.81 -16.73 25.60
N ALA A 52 47.05 -18.01 25.85
CA ALA A 52 46.04 -18.99 26.22
C ALA A 52 46.42 -19.54 27.58
N SER A 53 45.44 -19.74 28.46
CA SER A 53 45.61 -20.49 29.70
C SER A 53 44.39 -21.35 29.97
N THR A 54 44.65 -22.57 30.45
CA THR A 54 43.73 -23.71 30.52
C THR A 54 43.48 -24.16 31.96
N SER A 55 42.70 -25.25 32.10
CA SER A 55 42.37 -26.03 33.30
C SER A 55 41.10 -25.60 34.08
N GLY A 56 40.23 -26.52 34.51
CA GLY A 56 40.17 -27.96 34.20
C GLY A 56 38.99 -28.69 34.89
N SER A 57 38.68 -29.91 34.40
CA SER A 57 38.38 -31.16 35.16
C SER A 57 37.44 -31.12 36.39
N ARG A 58 36.43 -32.00 36.62
CA ARG A 58 36.11 -33.39 36.18
C ARG A 58 34.61 -33.73 36.40
N CYS A 59 34.12 -34.81 35.74
CA CYS A 59 33.15 -35.85 36.20
C CYS A 59 31.77 -35.45 36.83
N SER A 60 30.65 -36.17 36.68
CA SER A 60 30.31 -37.46 36.04
C SER A 60 28.78 -37.66 35.91
N ALA A 61 28.36 -38.75 35.24
CA ALA A 61 27.10 -39.51 35.41
C ALA A 61 25.81 -39.09 34.64
N ALA A 62 25.55 -39.93 33.64
CA ALA A 62 24.31 -40.29 32.95
C ALA A 62 22.96 -40.17 33.70
N ALA A 63 21.93 -39.81 32.92
CA ALA A 63 20.57 -40.38 33.02
C ALA A 63 19.90 -40.42 31.63
N GLN A 64 19.70 -41.60 31.06
CA GLN A 64 18.74 -41.80 29.97
C GLN A 64 17.34 -41.94 30.57
N MET A 65 16.37 -41.18 30.07
CA MET A 65 14.94 -41.40 30.35
C MET A 65 14.23 -41.79 29.06
N SER A 66 13.91 -43.08 28.97
CA SER A 66 13.06 -43.68 27.96
C SER A 66 11.62 -43.69 28.48
N CYS A 67 10.73 -42.90 27.86
CA CYS A 67 9.31 -42.97 28.17
C CYS A 67 8.65 -44.06 27.33
N ARG A 68 8.29 -45.14 28.03
CA ARG A 68 7.81 -46.41 27.51
C ARG A 68 6.32 -46.37 27.20
N TRP A 69 5.93 -46.81 26.00
CA TRP A 69 4.54 -47.13 25.70
C TRP A 69 4.06 -48.27 26.61
N GLN A 70 2.93 -48.06 27.29
CA GLN A 70 2.14 -49.16 27.86
C GLN A 70 0.70 -49.04 27.35
N SER A 71 0.25 -50.13 26.74
CA SER A 71 -1.11 -50.35 26.26
C SER A 71 -1.85 -51.21 27.26
N THR A 72 -3.13 -50.88 27.48
CA THR A 72 -4.15 -51.77 28.05
C THR A 72 -5.45 -51.50 27.30
N GLY A 73 -5.90 -52.47 26.49
CA GLY A 73 -7.31 -52.59 26.09
C GLY A 73 -8.14 -53.19 27.23
N ASP A 74 -9.44 -53.45 27.10
CA ASP A 74 -10.37 -53.30 25.97
C ASP A 74 -11.78 -53.03 26.57
N GLU A 75 -12.67 -52.33 25.86
CA GLU A 75 -14.09 -52.77 25.76
C GLU A 75 -14.83 -52.10 24.59
N TYR A 76 -15.91 -52.75 24.13
CA TYR A 76 -16.53 -52.56 22.81
C TYR A 76 -17.52 -51.38 22.73
N GLY A 77 -17.59 -50.73 21.56
CA GLY A 77 -18.61 -49.70 21.27
C GLY A 77 -18.72 -49.31 19.79
N HIS A 78 -19.52 -50.06 19.03
CA HIS A 78 -20.12 -49.76 17.71
C HIS A 78 -19.46 -48.69 16.80
N VAL A 79 -18.85 -49.14 15.69
CA VAL A 79 -18.56 -48.28 14.54
C VAL A 79 -19.88 -47.88 13.87
N THR A 80 -20.15 -46.59 13.73
CA THR A 80 -21.21 -46.04 12.85
C THR A 80 -20.60 -45.09 11.82
N ASP A 81 -21.24 -45.02 10.65
CA ASP A 81 -20.61 -44.60 9.40
C ASP A 81 -20.82 -43.09 9.09
N ASP A 82 -19.90 -42.26 9.57
CA ASP A 82 -19.92 -40.79 9.40
C ASP A 82 -19.61 -40.31 7.96
N THR A 83 -19.55 -41.22 6.98
CA THR A 83 -19.34 -40.85 5.56
C THR A 83 -20.58 -40.23 4.90
N SER A 84 -21.77 -40.43 5.48
CA SER A 84 -23.05 -39.97 4.91
C SER A 84 -23.32 -38.47 5.09
N GLY A 85 -22.90 -37.86 6.20
CA GLY A 85 -23.10 -36.42 6.46
C GLY A 85 -22.34 -35.52 5.48
N LEU A 86 -21.06 -35.85 5.24
CA LEU A 86 -20.18 -35.06 4.37
C LEU A 86 -20.57 -35.11 2.88
N GLN A 87 -21.21 -36.19 2.41
CA GLN A 87 -21.74 -36.24 1.04
C GLN A 87 -23.05 -35.46 0.90
N SER A 88 -23.89 -35.43 1.94
CA SER A 88 -25.15 -34.67 1.93
C SER A 88 -24.88 -33.17 1.79
N GLU A 89 -23.97 -32.59 2.57
CA GLU A 89 -23.61 -31.17 2.49
C GLU A 89 -23.01 -30.78 1.14
N LEU A 90 -22.16 -31.63 0.55
CA LEU A 90 -21.60 -31.42 -0.80
C LEU A 90 -22.70 -31.44 -1.88
N SER A 91 -23.71 -32.30 -1.74
CA SER A 91 -24.81 -32.37 -2.71
C SER A 91 -25.76 -31.16 -2.63
N HIS A 92 -25.98 -30.61 -1.44
CA HIS A 92 -26.80 -29.41 -1.25
C HIS A 92 -26.08 -28.11 -1.68
N ALA A 93 -24.76 -28.02 -1.49
CA ALA A 93 -23.97 -26.87 -1.97
C ALA A 93 -23.96 -26.74 -3.51
N LEU A 94 -24.09 -27.85 -4.24
CA LEU A 94 -24.13 -27.86 -5.71
C LEU A 94 -25.53 -27.59 -6.30
N ALA A 95 -26.58 -27.62 -5.49
CA ALA A 95 -27.97 -27.47 -5.95
C ALA A 95 -28.59 -26.08 -5.65
N GLY A 96 -27.92 -25.24 -4.86
CA GLY A 96 -28.50 -24.02 -4.27
C GLY A 96 -28.20 -22.70 -4.99
N GLU A 97 -27.07 -22.57 -5.70
CA GLU A 97 -26.63 -21.29 -6.27
C GLU A 97 -26.51 -21.34 -7.79
N GLY A 98 -27.44 -20.65 -8.47
CA GLY A 98 -27.44 -20.50 -9.92
C GLY A 98 -26.34 -19.58 -10.43
N ASN A 99 -25.10 -20.08 -10.51
CA ASN A 99 -23.93 -19.42 -11.11
C ASN A 99 -23.98 -19.31 -12.65
N LEU A 100 -25.19 -19.09 -13.21
CA LEU A 100 -25.48 -19.06 -14.64
C LEU A 100 -24.82 -17.90 -15.40
N ALA A 101 -24.24 -16.92 -14.70
CA ALA A 101 -23.51 -15.81 -15.32
C ALA A 101 -22.02 -16.11 -15.59
N MET A 102 -21.36 -16.95 -14.77
CA MET A 102 -19.95 -17.27 -14.93
C MET A 102 -19.73 -18.52 -15.79
N ASP A 103 -20.54 -19.57 -15.63
CA ASP A 103 -20.44 -20.77 -16.48
C ASP A 103 -20.76 -20.46 -17.94
N ALA A 104 -21.67 -19.52 -18.23
CA ALA A 104 -21.94 -19.06 -19.59
C ALA A 104 -20.77 -18.28 -20.23
N LEU A 105 -19.89 -17.69 -19.41
CA LEU A 105 -18.67 -17.02 -19.84
C LEU A 105 -17.51 -18.00 -20.04
N LEU A 106 -17.43 -19.05 -19.20
CA LEU A 106 -16.40 -20.09 -19.25
C LEU A 106 -16.69 -21.19 -20.29
N SER A 107 -17.95 -21.38 -20.68
CA SER A 107 -18.38 -22.44 -21.62
C SER A 107 -18.40 -22.01 -23.09
N GLN A 108 -17.91 -20.82 -23.44
CA GLN A 108 -17.73 -20.49 -24.86
C GLN A 108 -16.66 -21.41 -25.47
N PRO A 109 -16.92 -22.03 -26.64
CA PRO A 109 -15.89 -22.80 -27.33
C PRO A 109 -14.71 -21.88 -27.62
N LEU A 110 -13.49 -22.41 -27.50
CA LEU A 110 -12.25 -21.67 -27.65
C LEU A 110 -11.98 -21.27 -29.11
N VAL A 111 -12.85 -20.42 -29.66
CA VAL A 111 -12.60 -19.63 -30.88
C VAL A 111 -11.25 -18.97 -30.67
N LYS A 112 -10.29 -19.25 -31.57
CA LYS A 112 -8.90 -18.76 -31.53
C LYS A 112 -8.86 -17.42 -30.82
N ALA A 113 -8.42 -17.44 -29.56
CA ALA A 113 -8.59 -16.32 -28.65
C ALA A 113 -7.64 -15.22 -29.11
N ASP A 114 -8.14 -14.36 -29.99
CA ASP A 114 -7.32 -13.38 -30.66
C ASP A 114 -6.91 -12.32 -29.63
N LEU A 115 -5.70 -12.49 -29.11
CA LEU A 115 -5.08 -11.58 -28.16
C LEU A 115 -4.95 -10.17 -28.76
N GLN A 116 -5.04 -10.04 -30.09
CA GLN A 116 -5.15 -8.79 -30.84
C GLN A 116 -6.61 -8.36 -31.13
N THR A 117 -7.54 -8.66 -30.22
CA THR A 117 -8.93 -8.16 -30.31
C THR A 117 -8.92 -6.63 -30.55
N PRO A 118 -9.43 -6.09 -31.67
CA PRO A 118 -9.22 -4.68 -32.00
C PRO A 118 -9.85 -3.69 -31.00
N SER A 119 -10.90 -4.15 -30.29
CA SER A 119 -11.61 -3.46 -29.20
C SER A 119 -10.95 -3.58 -27.82
N ALA A 120 -9.81 -4.27 -27.71
CA ALA A 120 -9.05 -4.40 -26.46
C ALA A 120 -8.58 -3.04 -25.93
N ARG A 121 -8.76 -2.81 -24.62
CA ARG A 121 -8.11 -1.68 -23.92
C ARG A 121 -6.64 -1.97 -23.69
N ILE A 122 -6.28 -3.22 -23.41
CA ILE A 122 -4.90 -3.67 -23.29
C ILE A 122 -4.49 -4.38 -24.58
N ARG A 123 -3.70 -3.70 -25.40
CA ARG A 123 -3.11 -4.28 -26.62
C ARG A 123 -1.82 -5.00 -26.27
N LEU A 124 -1.76 -6.30 -26.58
CA LEU A 124 -0.61 -7.16 -26.30
C LEU A 124 0.13 -7.51 -27.59
N ASP A 125 1.37 -7.05 -27.72
CA ASP A 125 2.28 -7.43 -28.79
C ASP A 125 2.95 -8.76 -28.42
N LYS A 126 2.84 -9.78 -29.28
CA LYS A 126 3.59 -11.02 -29.10
C LYS A 126 5.06 -10.80 -29.39
N ILE A 127 5.94 -11.25 -28.49
CA ILE A 127 7.39 -11.22 -28.68
C ILE A 127 7.86 -12.64 -29.03
N GLU A 128 8.53 -12.80 -30.18
CA GLU A 128 9.04 -14.11 -30.62
C GLU A 128 10.22 -14.62 -29.78
N ARG A 129 11.04 -13.72 -29.24
CA ARG A 129 12.20 -14.05 -28.39
C ARG A 129 12.30 -13.04 -27.25
N PRO A 130 12.31 -13.46 -25.96
CA PRO A 130 12.48 -12.54 -24.85
C PRO A 130 13.78 -11.72 -24.99
N PRO A 131 13.79 -10.46 -24.54
CA PRO A 131 15.03 -9.72 -24.35
C PRO A 131 15.99 -10.51 -23.45
N GLY A 132 17.28 -10.58 -23.81
CA GLY A 132 18.26 -11.43 -23.10
C GLY A 132 18.50 -11.12 -21.61
N ARG A 133 17.95 -10.00 -21.10
CA ARG A 133 17.88 -9.71 -19.65
C ARG A 133 16.86 -10.57 -18.88
N PHE A 134 15.95 -11.25 -19.59
CA PHE A 134 14.90 -12.12 -19.04
C PHE A 134 15.11 -13.61 -19.37
N ASP A 135 16.33 -14.01 -19.75
CA ASP A 135 16.67 -15.35 -20.26
C ASP A 135 16.43 -16.51 -19.26
N LEU A 136 16.20 -16.19 -17.98
CA LEU A 136 15.81 -17.16 -16.95
C LEU A 136 14.32 -17.56 -17.00
N LEU A 137 13.49 -16.92 -17.83
CA LEU A 137 12.06 -17.19 -18.00
C LEU A 137 11.75 -17.96 -19.32
N THR A 138 12.77 -18.60 -19.88
CA THR A 138 12.89 -19.06 -21.28
C THR A 138 11.89 -20.11 -21.78
N ASN A 139 11.11 -20.74 -20.90
CA ASN A 139 10.13 -21.77 -21.26
C ASN A 139 8.69 -21.24 -21.39
N SER A 140 8.51 -19.92 -21.53
CA SER A 140 7.20 -19.27 -21.56
C SER A 140 6.99 -18.41 -22.82
N LEU A 141 5.73 -18.24 -23.23
CA LEU A 141 5.38 -17.23 -24.23
C LEU A 141 5.49 -15.84 -23.61
N VAL A 142 5.94 -14.88 -24.40
CA VAL A 142 6.18 -13.51 -23.95
C VAL A 142 5.34 -12.53 -24.76
N TYR A 143 4.62 -11.67 -24.05
CA TYR A 143 3.86 -10.58 -24.63
C TYR A 143 4.25 -9.26 -23.96
N ARG A 144 4.13 -8.17 -24.71
CA ARG A 144 4.42 -6.81 -24.25
C ARG A 144 3.17 -5.96 -24.32
N TRP A 145 2.94 -5.18 -23.29
CA TRP A 145 2.01 -4.06 -23.27
C TRP A 145 2.79 -2.76 -23.12
N GLN A 146 2.66 -1.86 -24.09
CA GLN A 146 3.21 -0.51 -24.03
C GLN A 146 2.17 0.43 -23.42
N THR A 147 2.51 1.14 -22.34
CA THR A 147 1.54 1.92 -21.58
C THR A 147 2.21 3.03 -20.75
N THR A 148 1.45 3.70 -19.88
CA THR A 148 1.97 4.65 -18.90
C THR A 148 1.84 4.11 -17.47
N ALA A 149 2.58 4.71 -16.54
CA ALA A 149 2.59 4.32 -15.14
C ALA A 149 1.20 4.41 -14.48
N ALA A 150 0.36 5.36 -14.90
CA ALA A 150 -1.04 5.49 -14.44
C ALA A 150 -1.86 4.19 -14.62
N LEU A 151 -1.60 3.42 -15.69
CA LEU A 151 -2.28 2.16 -15.97
C LEU A 151 -1.47 0.95 -15.52
N ALA A 152 -0.15 0.97 -15.68
CA ALA A 152 0.71 -0.14 -15.27
C ALA A 152 0.74 -0.34 -13.75
N ARG A 153 0.71 0.73 -12.94
CA ARG A 153 0.63 0.58 -11.47
C ARG A 153 -0.68 -0.10 -11.02
N LYS A 154 -1.75 0.03 -11.82
CA LYS A 154 -3.03 -0.67 -11.62
C LYS A 154 -3.00 -2.17 -11.90
N VAL A 155 -1.92 -2.72 -12.42
CA VAL A 155 -1.74 -4.18 -12.59
C VAL A 155 -0.57 -4.74 -11.79
N THR A 156 0.38 -3.90 -11.35
CA THR A 156 1.43 -4.31 -10.42
C THR A 156 1.00 -4.25 -8.97
N GLY A 157 0.32 -3.16 -8.56
CA GLY A 157 0.09 -2.83 -7.17
C GLY A 157 1.35 -2.30 -6.44
N PRO A 158 1.18 -1.77 -5.21
CA PRO A 158 2.16 -0.98 -4.46
C PRO A 158 3.59 -1.53 -4.33
N MET A 159 3.76 -2.84 -4.17
CA MET A 159 5.02 -3.61 -4.08
C MET A 159 4.89 -4.94 -4.83
N ARG A 160 4.25 -4.92 -6.01
CA ARG A 160 3.97 -6.11 -6.86
C ARG A 160 2.94 -7.09 -6.25
N GLU A 161 2.09 -6.68 -5.31
CA GLU A 161 1.09 -7.59 -4.71
C GLU A 161 -0.01 -7.96 -5.70
N TRP A 162 -0.52 -7.02 -6.52
CA TRP A 162 -1.49 -7.34 -7.58
C TRP A 162 -0.85 -8.15 -8.71
N ALA A 163 0.42 -7.89 -9.06
CA ALA A 163 1.17 -8.77 -9.98
C ALA A 163 1.34 -10.19 -9.40
N SER A 164 1.49 -10.32 -8.08
CA SER A 164 1.55 -11.61 -7.39
C SER A 164 0.19 -12.30 -7.34
N GLU A 165 -0.90 -11.53 -7.22
CA GLU A 165 -2.27 -12.03 -7.26
C GLU A 165 -2.68 -12.48 -8.67
N LEU A 166 -2.34 -11.72 -9.71
CA LEU A 166 -2.48 -12.12 -11.12
C LEU A 166 -1.70 -13.41 -11.38
N LYS A 167 -0.48 -13.54 -10.84
CA LYS A 167 0.32 -14.77 -10.92
C LYS A 167 -0.34 -15.95 -10.18
N TYR A 168 -0.93 -15.72 -9.01
CA TYR A 168 -1.69 -16.73 -8.29
C TYR A 168 -2.94 -17.20 -9.07
N ARG A 169 -3.70 -16.26 -9.65
CA ARG A 169 -4.95 -16.54 -10.40
C ARG A 169 -4.72 -17.14 -11.79
N THR A 170 -3.57 -16.91 -12.44
CA THR A 170 -3.37 -17.25 -13.87
C THR A 170 -2.07 -17.97 -14.21
N GLY A 171 -1.11 -18.04 -13.27
CA GLY A 171 0.25 -18.53 -13.51
C GLY A 171 1.17 -17.56 -14.27
N VAL A 172 0.66 -16.41 -14.75
CA VAL A 172 1.45 -15.43 -15.52
C VAL A 172 2.33 -14.60 -14.60
N HIS A 173 3.59 -14.43 -14.98
CA HIS A 173 4.52 -13.55 -14.29
C HIS A 173 4.63 -12.21 -15.03
N LEU A 174 4.49 -11.10 -14.30
CA LEU A 174 4.60 -9.74 -14.83
C LEU A 174 5.94 -9.12 -14.41
N GLU A 175 6.67 -8.54 -15.37
CA GLU A 175 7.77 -7.59 -15.12
C GLU A 175 7.47 -6.24 -15.75
N VAL A 176 7.98 -5.16 -15.15
CA VAL A 176 7.74 -3.78 -15.61
C VAL A 176 9.03 -2.98 -15.56
N GLU A 177 9.33 -2.28 -16.65
CA GLU A 177 10.49 -1.39 -16.77
C GLU A 177 10.07 -0.04 -17.38
N PRO A 178 10.75 1.07 -17.04
CA PRO A 178 10.64 2.31 -17.79
C PRO A 178 11.08 2.10 -19.23
N THR A 179 10.28 2.60 -20.16
CA THR A 179 10.59 2.56 -21.60
C THR A 179 11.77 3.47 -21.93
N ASN A 180 11.76 4.67 -21.32
CA ASN A 180 12.74 5.72 -21.52
C ASN A 180 13.35 6.14 -20.15
N PRO A 181 14.13 5.26 -19.47
CA PRO A 181 14.61 5.52 -18.12
C PRO A 181 15.44 6.80 -18.00
N ALA A 182 16.15 7.19 -19.07
CA ALA A 182 16.95 8.42 -19.12
C ALA A 182 16.13 9.71 -18.93
N ARG A 183 14.79 9.68 -19.08
CA ARG A 183 13.91 10.84 -18.82
C ARG A 183 13.51 11.00 -17.34
N LEU A 184 13.81 10.03 -16.47
CA LEU A 184 13.49 10.09 -15.05
C LEU A 184 14.44 10.98 -14.25
N ASP A 185 15.69 11.11 -14.70
CA ASP A 185 16.75 11.90 -14.04
C ASP A 185 16.88 13.33 -14.62
N VAL A 186 15.95 13.74 -15.49
CA VAL A 186 15.98 15.00 -16.26
C VAL A 186 14.83 15.90 -15.82
N SER A 187 15.06 17.22 -15.74
CA SER A 187 14.01 18.16 -15.37
C SER A 187 12.92 18.28 -16.46
N GLU A 188 11.70 18.63 -16.09
CA GLU A 188 10.59 18.81 -17.05
C GLU A 188 10.97 19.76 -18.20
N ALA A 189 11.62 20.89 -17.87
CA ALA A 189 12.08 21.89 -18.83
C ALA A 189 13.14 21.38 -19.83
N GLU A 190 13.84 20.28 -19.51
CA GLU A 190 14.84 19.62 -20.34
C GLU A 190 14.30 18.36 -21.05
N GLY A 191 12.99 18.08 -20.92
CA GLY A 191 12.33 16.93 -21.54
C GLY A 191 12.06 15.74 -20.61
N GLY A 192 12.14 15.95 -19.29
CA GLY A 192 11.69 14.99 -18.28
C GLY A 192 10.20 14.67 -18.35
N TYR A 193 9.68 13.97 -17.34
CA TYR A 193 8.23 13.78 -17.15
C TYR A 193 7.69 14.84 -16.18
N ALA A 194 6.49 15.38 -16.45
CA ALA A 194 5.83 16.35 -15.57
C ALA A 194 5.20 15.63 -14.37
N SER A 195 4.39 14.59 -14.62
CA SER A 195 3.73 13.77 -13.60
C SER A 195 4.29 12.34 -13.54
N ALA A 196 4.11 11.68 -12.39
CA ALA A 196 4.32 10.26 -12.22
C ALA A 196 3.41 9.40 -13.09
N ASP A 197 2.28 9.93 -13.56
CA ASP A 197 1.30 9.23 -14.39
C ASP A 197 1.72 9.14 -15.86
N ASP A 198 2.51 10.11 -16.33
CA ASP A 198 3.01 10.22 -17.71
C ASP A 198 4.15 9.24 -18.03
N VAL A 199 4.81 8.69 -17.01
CA VAL A 199 6.01 7.86 -17.18
C VAL A 199 5.70 6.64 -18.05
N GLU A 200 6.36 6.53 -19.20
CA GLU A 200 6.10 5.49 -20.20
C GLU A 200 6.68 4.15 -19.72
N LEU A 201 5.85 3.15 -19.48
CA LEU A 201 6.26 1.83 -18.99
C LEU A 201 6.03 0.74 -20.02
N THR A 202 6.96 -0.20 -20.08
CA THR A 202 6.83 -1.45 -20.82
C THR A 202 6.53 -2.57 -19.83
N VAL A 203 5.36 -3.20 -19.96
CA VAL A 203 4.93 -4.34 -19.13
C VAL A 203 5.11 -5.63 -19.94
N TYR A 204 5.84 -6.59 -19.38
CA TYR A 204 6.07 -7.91 -19.97
C TYR A 204 5.27 -8.99 -19.23
N LEU A 205 4.57 -9.83 -20.00
CA LEU A 205 3.79 -10.97 -19.50
C LEU A 205 4.46 -12.26 -19.95
N PHE A 206 4.83 -13.11 -18.99
CA PHE A 206 5.47 -14.40 -19.20
C PHE A 206 4.53 -15.53 -18.75
N GLY A 207 4.09 -16.40 -19.66
CA GLY A 207 3.17 -17.49 -19.31
C GLY A 207 2.76 -18.42 -20.45
N SER A 208 1.69 -19.16 -20.25
CA SER A 208 1.01 -19.93 -21.31
C SER A 208 0.00 -19.05 -22.04
N GLU A 209 -0.38 -19.41 -23.27
CA GLU A 209 -1.32 -18.62 -24.10
C GLU A 209 -2.67 -18.41 -23.38
N ARG A 210 -3.23 -19.48 -22.79
CA ARG A 210 -4.44 -19.41 -21.95
C ARG A 210 -4.23 -18.56 -20.70
N GLY A 211 -3.09 -18.69 -20.02
CA GLY A 211 -2.76 -17.89 -18.85
C GLY A 211 -2.73 -16.40 -19.19
N ILE A 212 -2.09 -16.03 -20.30
CA ILE A 212 -1.95 -14.65 -20.78
C ILE A 212 -3.29 -14.06 -21.20
N PHE A 213 -4.15 -14.84 -21.86
CA PHE A 213 -5.52 -14.42 -22.18
C PHE A 213 -6.33 -14.09 -20.91
N ASN A 214 -6.35 -15.02 -19.94
CA ASN A 214 -7.05 -14.81 -18.66
C ASN A 214 -6.44 -13.63 -17.87
N CYS A 215 -5.11 -13.49 -17.89
CA CYS A 215 -4.41 -12.39 -17.24
C CYS A 215 -4.76 -11.05 -17.87
N ARG A 216 -4.85 -10.96 -19.21
CA ARG A 216 -5.30 -9.75 -19.91
C ARG A 216 -6.71 -9.34 -19.47
N GLN A 217 -7.65 -10.28 -19.36
CA GLN A 217 -9.02 -9.98 -18.91
C GLN A 217 -9.05 -9.43 -17.48
N LEU A 218 -8.31 -10.07 -16.56
CA LEU A 218 -8.18 -9.58 -15.18
C LEU A 218 -7.52 -8.20 -15.12
N MET A 219 -6.47 -7.98 -15.91
CA MET A 219 -5.80 -6.68 -16.02
C MET A 219 -6.74 -5.60 -16.58
N GLU A 220 -7.52 -5.89 -17.63
CA GLU A 220 -8.51 -4.96 -18.18
C GLU A 220 -9.55 -4.56 -17.13
N THR A 221 -9.97 -5.49 -16.27
CA THR A 221 -10.89 -5.21 -15.14
C THR A 221 -10.21 -4.49 -13.96
N ALA A 222 -8.89 -4.66 -13.79
CA ALA A 222 -8.11 -3.95 -12.78
C ALA A 222 -7.89 -2.48 -13.13
N LEU A 223 -7.92 -2.09 -14.42
CA LEU A 223 -7.82 -0.69 -14.84
C LEU A 223 -8.99 0.19 -14.35
N ASP A 224 -10.15 -0.42 -14.16
CA ASP A 224 -11.38 0.24 -13.67
C ASP A 224 -11.45 0.31 -12.14
N GLN A 225 -10.49 -0.31 -11.47
CA GLN A 225 -10.27 -0.21 -10.03
C GLN A 225 -9.11 0.75 -9.75
N ASP A 226 -8.82 0.98 -8.48
CA ASP A 226 -7.71 1.80 -8.03
C ASP A 226 -7.02 1.07 -6.86
N PRO A 227 -5.87 0.40 -7.09
CA PRO A 227 -5.13 -0.24 -6.02
C PRO A 227 -4.56 0.82 -5.10
N ALA A 228 -4.68 0.61 -3.79
CA ALA A 228 -4.18 1.54 -2.81
C ALA A 228 -3.52 0.83 -1.64
N TYR A 229 -2.63 1.54 -0.96
CA TYR A 229 -2.34 1.26 0.43
C TYR A 229 -3.53 1.72 1.30
N VAL A 230 -3.82 0.96 2.35
CA VAL A 230 -4.82 1.33 3.36
C VAL A 230 -4.16 1.43 4.73
N ARG A 231 -4.55 2.43 5.53
CA ARG A 231 -4.13 2.56 6.93
C ARG A 231 -5.36 2.73 7.80
N LEU A 232 -5.47 1.89 8.84
CA LEU A 232 -6.52 1.98 9.85
C LEU A 232 -5.87 2.32 11.18
N ALA A 233 -5.88 3.62 11.51
CA ALA A 233 -5.36 4.11 12.77
C ALA A 233 -6.36 3.80 13.89
N VAL A 234 -6.03 2.81 14.69
CA VAL A 234 -6.80 2.43 15.88
C VAL A 234 -6.36 3.28 17.05
N PHE A 235 -7.31 3.89 17.75
CA PHE A 235 -7.07 4.66 18.97
C PHE A 235 -7.94 4.18 20.13
N ARG A 236 -7.49 4.45 21.36
CA ARG A 236 -8.23 4.18 22.60
C ARG A 236 -8.17 5.39 23.53
N ARG A 237 -9.22 5.57 24.34
CA ARG A 237 -9.26 6.57 25.42
C ARG A 237 -8.79 5.92 26.73
N LYS A 238 -7.98 6.63 27.52
CA LYS A 238 -7.63 6.23 28.88
C LYS A 238 -8.81 6.44 29.82
N PRO A 239 -9.09 5.49 30.73
CA PRO A 239 -9.90 5.76 31.91
C PRO A 239 -9.29 6.94 32.68
N GLY A 240 -10.10 7.96 32.98
CA GLY A 240 -9.63 9.16 33.64
C GLY A 240 -9.03 8.86 35.01
N THR A 241 -7.84 9.41 35.29
CA THR A 241 -7.15 9.28 36.60
C THR A 241 -7.79 10.10 37.73
N GLY A 242 -8.88 10.82 37.46
CA GLY A 242 -9.64 11.59 38.45
C GLY A 242 -10.85 10.82 38.98
N GLY A 243 -10.78 10.36 40.24
CA GLY A 243 -11.93 9.77 40.90
C GLY A 243 -12.96 10.81 41.33
N SER A 244 -14.07 10.91 40.60
CA SER A 244 -15.35 11.46 41.06
C SER A 244 -16.47 10.94 40.16
N ALA A 245 -17.59 10.52 40.74
CA ALA A 245 -18.72 9.93 40.00
C ALA A 245 -19.68 10.98 39.38
N ASP A 246 -19.39 12.28 39.57
CA ASP A 246 -20.21 13.39 39.08
C ASP A 246 -19.40 14.31 38.16
N GLY A 247 -19.69 14.22 36.85
CA GLY A 247 -19.07 15.08 35.82
C GLY A 247 -17.76 14.53 35.25
N ALA A 248 -17.85 13.53 34.36
CA ALA A 248 -16.71 13.10 33.55
C ALA A 248 -16.25 14.26 32.65
N ALA A 249 -15.09 14.83 32.94
CA ALA A 249 -14.46 15.84 32.08
C ALA A 249 -14.17 15.26 30.69
N ALA A 250 -14.30 16.08 29.65
CA ALA A 250 -13.94 15.67 28.30
C ALA A 250 -12.48 15.19 28.25
N PRO A 251 -12.16 14.10 27.52
CA PRO A 251 -10.80 13.57 27.44
C PRO A 251 -9.87 14.62 26.84
N ARG A 252 -8.69 14.83 27.43
CA ARG A 252 -7.70 15.77 26.90
C ARG A 252 -6.96 15.08 25.76
N PRO A 253 -7.10 15.52 24.49
CA PRO A 253 -6.71 14.67 23.35
C PRO A 253 -5.22 14.29 23.32
N ASP A 254 -4.34 15.21 23.71
CA ASP A 254 -2.89 14.98 23.73
C ASP A 254 -2.39 14.15 24.93
N GLU A 255 -3.24 13.91 25.94
CA GLU A 255 -2.88 13.18 27.16
C GLU A 255 -3.63 11.86 27.34
N ASP A 256 -4.91 11.84 27.02
CA ASP A 256 -5.83 10.76 27.38
C ASP A 256 -6.18 9.86 26.17
N VAL A 257 -5.66 10.15 24.96
CA VAL A 257 -5.78 9.29 23.77
C VAL A 257 -4.44 8.66 23.39
N GLU A 258 -4.48 7.36 23.07
CA GLU A 258 -3.33 6.61 22.55
C GLU A 258 -3.67 5.93 21.22
N TRP A 259 -2.70 5.84 20.33
CA TRP A 259 -2.79 5.26 18.99
C TRP A 259 -1.90 4.03 18.87
N LEU A 260 -2.40 3.01 18.19
CA LEU A 260 -1.67 1.75 17.96
C LEU A 260 -0.69 1.89 16.79
N LEU A 261 0.58 1.52 17.00
CA LEU A 261 1.63 1.51 15.99
C LEU A 261 2.41 0.19 15.97
N LEU A 262 2.99 -0.09 14.80
CA LEU A 262 3.84 -1.23 14.50
C LEU A 262 5.13 -0.77 13.82
N ARG A 263 6.20 -1.59 13.95
CA ARG A 263 7.44 -1.43 13.18
C ARG A 263 7.63 -2.58 12.21
N ARG A 264 7.36 -2.32 10.92
CA ARG A 264 7.56 -3.29 9.83
C ARG A 264 9.01 -3.28 9.37
N ILE A 265 9.63 -4.45 9.36
CA ILE A 265 10.94 -4.71 8.76
C ILE A 265 10.72 -4.88 7.26
N ASN A 266 11.30 -3.99 6.45
CA ASN A 266 11.19 -4.04 5.01
C ASN A 266 12.26 -4.97 4.42
N ARG A 267 11.96 -5.62 3.29
CA ARG A 267 12.91 -6.47 2.57
C ARG A 267 14.08 -5.65 2.03
N ASP A 268 15.24 -6.28 1.85
CA ASP A 268 16.42 -5.65 1.25
C ASP A 268 16.15 -5.16 -0.18
N LEU A 269 15.39 -5.94 -0.96
CA LEU A 269 14.85 -5.49 -2.24
C LEU A 269 13.64 -4.58 -2.00
N ARG A 270 13.93 -3.31 -1.71
CA ARG A 270 12.98 -2.20 -1.55
C ARG A 270 13.41 -1.00 -2.40
N PRO A 271 12.46 -0.18 -2.87
CA PRO A 271 12.76 1.16 -3.38
C PRO A 271 13.59 2.01 -2.40
N PRO A 272 14.45 2.92 -2.89
CA PRO A 272 15.44 3.64 -2.07
C PRO A 272 14.80 4.60 -1.06
N ASP A 273 13.58 5.08 -1.33
CA ASP A 273 12.78 5.99 -0.52
C ASP A 273 12.05 5.34 0.66
N ILE A 274 11.95 4.00 0.67
CA ILE A 274 11.37 3.23 1.77
C ILE A 274 12.50 2.85 2.74
N PRO A 275 12.47 3.22 4.03
CA PRO A 275 13.56 2.92 4.98
C PRO A 275 13.67 1.42 5.31
N PRO A 276 14.75 0.94 5.97
CA PRO A 276 14.88 -0.46 6.40
C PRO A 276 13.74 -0.92 7.32
N ILE A 277 13.31 -0.05 8.23
CA ILE A 277 12.21 -0.30 9.16
C ILE A 277 11.22 0.87 9.07
N SER A 278 9.93 0.59 9.00
CA SER A 278 8.87 1.60 8.94
C SER A 278 8.02 1.57 10.20
N LEU A 279 8.05 2.68 10.97
CA LEU A 279 7.04 2.96 11.99
C LEU A 279 5.74 3.38 11.30
N LYS A 280 4.66 2.61 11.50
CA LYS A 280 3.36 2.79 10.83
C LYS A 280 2.19 2.46 11.76
N THR A 281 1.04 3.08 11.51
CA THR A 281 -0.27 2.59 11.96
C THR A 281 -0.63 1.28 11.22
N PRO A 282 -1.56 0.46 11.74
CA PRO A 282 -2.01 -0.75 11.07
C PRO A 282 -2.51 -0.52 9.64
N GLY A 283 -2.42 -1.55 8.81
CA GLY A 283 -3.01 -1.63 7.48
C GLY A 283 -2.00 -1.88 6.36
N LYS A 284 -2.44 -2.64 5.34
CA LYS A 284 -1.63 -3.08 4.20
C LYS A 284 -2.09 -2.39 2.92
N TRP A 285 -2.74 -3.13 2.02
CA TRP A 285 -3.16 -2.76 0.67
C TRP A 285 -4.48 -3.48 0.32
N THR A 286 -5.21 -2.97 -0.68
CA THR A 286 -6.37 -3.66 -1.27
C THR A 286 -5.94 -4.86 -2.11
N LEU A 287 -6.73 -5.93 -2.12
CA LEU A 287 -6.67 -7.01 -3.12
C LEU A 287 -7.49 -6.64 -4.37
N LEU A 288 -7.37 -7.41 -5.45
CA LEU A 288 -8.25 -7.26 -6.61
C LEU A 288 -9.72 -7.47 -6.18
N TYR A 289 -10.58 -6.55 -6.59
CA TYR A 289 -12.02 -6.47 -6.29
C TYR A 289 -12.38 -6.13 -4.83
N GLU A 290 -11.42 -5.75 -3.99
CA GLU A 290 -11.67 -5.42 -2.58
C GLU A 290 -11.90 -3.93 -2.34
N HIS A 291 -12.90 -3.58 -1.52
CA HIS A 291 -13.17 -2.19 -1.17
C HIS A 291 -12.20 -1.65 -0.10
N TYR A 292 -11.88 -0.35 -0.14
CA TYR A 292 -10.91 0.27 0.78
C TYR A 292 -11.21 0.05 2.28
N LYS A 293 -12.48 0.15 2.69
CA LYS A 293 -12.86 -0.06 4.10
C LYS A 293 -12.71 -1.53 4.50
N GLU A 294 -13.07 -2.46 3.62
CA GLU A 294 -12.91 -3.91 3.82
C GLU A 294 -11.43 -4.27 3.97
N ALA A 295 -10.59 -3.81 3.04
CA ALA A 295 -9.14 -3.96 3.11
C ALA A 295 -8.55 -3.37 4.40
N ALA A 296 -9.02 -2.19 4.83
CA ALA A 296 -8.57 -1.57 6.06
C ALA A 296 -8.87 -2.44 7.30
N ILE A 297 -10.06 -3.03 7.37
CA ILE A 297 -10.49 -3.91 8.47
C ILE A 297 -9.73 -5.24 8.45
N ARG A 298 -9.69 -5.93 7.29
CA ARG A 298 -8.94 -7.19 7.12
C ARG A 298 -7.48 -6.99 7.52
N THR A 299 -6.85 -5.94 7.02
CA THR A 299 -5.40 -5.73 7.21
C THR A 299 -5.04 -5.18 8.58
N LEU A 300 -5.99 -4.59 9.32
CA LEU A 300 -5.85 -4.38 10.77
C LEU A 300 -5.75 -5.72 11.51
N TRP A 301 -6.70 -6.63 11.27
CA TRP A 301 -6.70 -7.94 11.92
C TRP A 301 -5.43 -8.73 11.60
N GLU A 302 -5.00 -8.76 10.34
CA GLU A 302 -3.77 -9.45 9.92
C GLU A 302 -2.49 -8.93 10.60
N GLU A 303 -2.48 -7.69 11.08
CA GLU A 303 -1.31 -7.06 11.71
C GLU A 303 -1.40 -6.96 13.24
N THR A 304 -2.59 -7.08 13.83
CA THR A 304 -2.81 -6.81 15.26
C THR A 304 -3.67 -7.83 15.99
N GLY A 305 -4.42 -8.67 15.26
CA GLY A 305 -5.48 -9.54 15.78
C GLY A 305 -6.78 -8.81 16.16
N ILE A 306 -6.82 -7.47 16.11
CA ILE A 306 -8.00 -6.68 16.49
C ILE A 306 -9.08 -6.80 15.41
N THR A 307 -10.31 -7.06 15.84
CA THR A 307 -11.51 -6.98 15.00
C THR A 307 -12.27 -5.69 15.32
N VAL A 308 -12.72 -4.96 14.28
CA VAL A 308 -13.57 -3.77 14.42
C VAL A 308 -14.79 -3.87 13.51
N GLU A 309 -15.91 -3.27 13.91
CA GLU A 309 -17.11 -3.20 13.10
C GLU A 309 -17.02 -2.11 12.02
N ALA A 310 -17.47 -2.39 10.80
CA ALA A 310 -17.40 -1.46 9.67
C ALA A 310 -18.20 -0.15 9.86
N GLY A 311 -19.18 -0.13 10.78
CA GLY A 311 -19.90 1.09 11.19
C GLY A 311 -19.00 2.08 11.93
N ASN A 312 -18.01 1.58 12.69
CA ASN A 312 -17.12 2.38 13.53
C ASN A 312 -15.78 2.73 12.84
N VAL A 313 -15.69 2.49 11.52
CA VAL A 313 -14.51 2.77 10.70
C VAL A 313 -14.80 3.95 9.78
N TYR A 314 -14.09 5.06 9.98
CA TYR A 314 -14.34 6.33 9.29
C TYR A 314 -13.20 6.67 8.33
N PRO A 315 -13.46 6.97 7.04
CA PRO A 315 -12.45 7.52 6.13
C PRO A 315 -12.06 8.94 6.57
N THR A 316 -10.79 9.30 6.37
CA THR A 316 -10.21 10.54 6.92
C THR A 316 -9.45 11.33 5.85
N ALA A 317 -8.48 10.71 5.19
CA ALA A 317 -7.68 11.35 4.15
C ALA A 317 -7.33 10.36 3.01
N VAL A 318 -6.97 10.93 1.86
CA VAL A 318 -6.27 10.20 0.79
C VAL A 318 -5.03 11.01 0.45
N LEU A 319 -3.85 10.39 0.47
CA LEU A 319 -2.60 11.04 0.07
C LEU A 319 -2.02 10.37 -1.16
N CYS A 320 -1.80 11.17 -2.20
CA CYS A 320 -1.10 10.81 -3.43
C CYS A 320 0.26 11.51 -3.46
N GLN A 321 1.25 10.92 -4.13
CA GLN A 321 2.57 11.54 -4.33
C GLN A 321 2.93 11.46 -5.81
N ASP A 322 3.00 12.61 -6.46
CA ASP A 322 3.15 12.74 -7.91
C ASP A 322 4.61 13.01 -8.34
N ASN A 323 5.57 12.28 -7.77
CA ASN A 323 6.97 12.43 -8.17
C ASN A 323 7.31 11.39 -9.26
N PRO A 324 7.74 11.79 -10.47
CA PRO A 324 8.02 10.88 -11.57
C PRO A 324 9.05 9.78 -11.28
N VAL A 325 10.04 10.06 -10.43
CA VAL A 325 11.06 9.08 -9.99
C VAL A 325 10.41 7.91 -9.25
N PHE A 326 9.24 8.11 -8.63
CA PHE A 326 8.52 7.12 -7.84
C PHE A 326 7.20 6.68 -8.51
N TYR A 327 7.17 6.57 -9.85
CA TYR A 327 6.01 6.23 -10.69
C TYR A 327 5.20 4.97 -10.32
N TRP A 328 5.76 4.08 -9.51
CA TRP A 328 5.09 2.88 -8.97
C TRP A 328 4.21 3.17 -7.75
N ARG A 329 4.30 4.37 -7.15
CA ARG A 329 3.52 4.73 -5.97
C ARG A 329 2.02 4.79 -6.30
N VAL A 330 1.25 4.28 -5.36
CA VAL A 330 -0.22 4.28 -5.38
C VAL A 330 -0.76 5.18 -4.27
N PRO A 331 -2.04 5.60 -4.33
CA PRO A 331 -2.68 6.33 -3.24
C PRO A 331 -2.58 5.60 -1.89
N VAL A 332 -2.63 6.37 -0.80
CA VAL A 332 -2.80 5.84 0.55
C VAL A 332 -4.12 6.37 1.12
N HIS A 333 -5.07 5.47 1.34
CA HIS A 333 -6.34 5.77 1.99
C HIS A 333 -6.22 5.59 3.50
N TYR A 334 -6.58 6.62 4.24
CA TYR A 334 -6.50 6.64 5.69
C TYR A 334 -7.90 6.53 6.30
N PHE A 335 -7.98 5.72 7.34
CA PHE A 335 -9.16 5.44 8.14
C PHE A 335 -8.79 5.52 9.61
N LEU A 336 -9.78 5.74 10.47
CA LEU A 336 -9.66 5.57 11.91
C LEU A 336 -10.80 4.74 12.49
N ALA A 337 -10.56 4.16 13.66
CA ALA A 337 -11.55 3.49 14.47
C ALA A 337 -11.19 3.61 15.96
N GLU A 338 -12.21 3.76 16.81
CA GLU A 338 -12.06 3.65 18.25
C GLU A 338 -12.13 2.18 18.69
N VAL A 339 -11.36 1.82 19.72
CA VAL A 339 -11.45 0.53 20.41
C VAL A 339 -11.49 0.70 21.93
N PRO A 340 -12.04 -0.28 22.68
CA PRO A 340 -11.97 -0.30 24.14
C PRO A 340 -10.53 -0.18 24.66
N TYR A 341 -10.37 0.41 25.84
CA TYR A 341 -9.04 0.63 26.41
C TYR A 341 -8.28 -0.69 26.69
N ASP A 342 -9.02 -1.70 27.11
CA ASP A 342 -8.62 -3.05 27.46
C ASP A 342 -8.69 -4.04 26.29
N VAL A 343 -8.76 -3.54 25.04
CA VAL A 343 -8.72 -4.40 23.85
C VAL A 343 -7.48 -5.30 23.84
N GLU A 344 -7.69 -6.60 23.61
CA GLU A 344 -6.61 -7.55 23.45
C GLU A 344 -5.89 -7.32 22.10
N VAL A 345 -4.58 -7.09 22.16
CA VAL A 345 -3.73 -6.96 20.99
C VAL A 345 -2.91 -8.24 20.88
N LEU A 346 -3.12 -9.02 19.81
CA LEU A 346 -2.44 -10.30 19.60
C LEU A 346 -1.16 -10.17 18.75
N GLY A 347 -0.91 -8.99 18.18
CA GLY A 347 0.17 -8.75 17.23
C GLY A 347 -0.08 -9.34 15.83
N PRO A 348 0.96 -9.41 14.98
CA PRO A 348 0.82 -9.82 13.58
C PRO A 348 0.38 -11.29 13.40
N GLN A 349 -0.87 -11.47 12.97
CA GLN A 349 -1.43 -12.79 12.62
C GLN A 349 -0.90 -13.31 11.29
N VAL A 350 -0.49 -12.42 10.37
CA VAL A 350 0.05 -12.78 9.05
C VAL A 350 1.40 -12.10 8.83
N GLY A 351 2.46 -12.92 8.86
CA GLY A 351 3.81 -12.50 8.50
C GLY A 351 4.63 -11.91 9.66
N LEU A 352 4.52 -12.49 10.86
CA LEU A 352 5.21 -12.11 12.10
C LEU A 352 6.68 -11.71 11.91
N ASN A 353 7.45 -12.51 11.14
CA ASN A 353 8.86 -12.25 10.84
C ASN A 353 9.13 -10.98 10.00
N THR A 354 8.11 -10.26 9.53
CA THR A 354 8.23 -8.95 8.88
C THR A 354 7.95 -7.78 9.84
N TYR A 355 7.80 -8.05 11.14
CA TYR A 355 7.61 -7.07 12.20
C TYR A 355 8.66 -7.25 13.31
N MET A 356 9.03 -6.14 13.95
CA MET A 356 9.89 -6.19 15.13
C MET A 356 9.13 -6.87 16.29
N HIS A 357 9.68 -7.95 16.82
CA HIS A 357 9.21 -8.70 17.97
C HIS A 357 10.43 -9.35 18.66
N HIS A 358 10.29 -9.76 19.93
CA HIS A 358 11.31 -10.35 20.81
C HIS A 358 12.69 -9.65 20.78
N TRP A 359 12.74 -8.31 20.76
CA TRP A 359 14.00 -7.56 20.82
C TRP A 359 14.55 -7.43 22.24
N ASP A 360 15.86 -7.19 22.38
CA ASP A 360 16.46 -6.79 23.65
C ASP A 360 16.17 -5.31 23.94
N SER A 361 15.26 -5.06 24.89
CA SER A 361 14.88 -3.70 25.32
C SER A 361 16.03 -2.93 26.00
N SER A 362 17.01 -3.60 26.62
CA SER A 362 18.17 -2.94 27.22
C SER A 362 19.13 -2.42 26.16
N LEU A 363 19.33 -3.20 25.10
CA LEU A 363 20.12 -2.80 23.93
C LEU A 363 19.40 -1.70 23.14
N LEU A 364 18.10 -1.88 22.86
CA LEU A 364 17.35 -0.95 22.00
C LEU A 364 17.17 0.44 22.66
N ARG A 365 17.11 0.53 23.99
CA ARG A 365 17.15 1.82 24.75
C ARG A 365 18.46 2.59 24.59
N GLN A 366 19.55 1.93 24.20
CA GLN A 366 20.86 2.56 23.98
C GLN A 366 21.06 2.97 22.51
N SER A 367 20.11 2.66 21.61
CA SER A 367 20.20 3.05 20.20
C SER A 367 20.25 4.58 20.04
N PRO A 368 21.04 5.10 19.08
CA PRO A 368 21.05 6.53 18.75
C PRO A 368 19.73 7.00 18.11
N ASP A 369 18.92 6.12 17.53
CA ASP A 369 17.61 6.47 16.94
C ASP A 369 16.56 6.76 18.05
N PRO A 370 15.92 7.95 18.07
CA PRO A 370 14.79 8.23 18.95
C PRO A 370 13.63 7.23 18.83
N ILE A 371 13.37 6.70 17.63
CA ILE A 371 12.30 5.72 17.40
C ILE A 371 12.60 4.41 18.14
N ASP A 372 13.84 3.93 18.10
CA ASP A 372 14.27 2.73 18.83
C ASP A 372 14.08 2.89 20.34
N ARG A 373 14.49 4.03 20.89
CA ARG A 373 14.37 4.29 22.34
C ARG A 373 12.91 4.37 22.79
N ALA A 374 12.07 5.07 22.03
CA ALA A 374 10.62 5.15 22.30
C ALA A 374 9.94 3.78 22.15
N TRP A 375 10.33 2.99 21.14
CA TRP A 375 9.87 1.63 20.94
C TRP A 375 10.21 0.73 22.13
N ALA A 376 11.47 0.76 22.58
CA ALA A 376 11.93 -0.01 23.74
C ALA A 376 11.35 0.46 25.11
N GLN A 377 10.62 1.57 25.13
CA GLN A 377 9.93 2.11 26.30
C GLN A 377 8.43 1.75 26.32
N LEU A 378 7.77 1.77 25.15
CA LEU A 378 6.31 1.71 25.04
C LEU A 378 5.76 0.48 24.31
N ALA A 379 6.58 -0.19 23.49
CA ALA A 379 6.15 -1.35 22.74
C ALA A 379 6.30 -2.63 23.57
N ASP A 380 5.36 -3.55 23.39
CA ASP A 380 5.45 -4.90 23.93
C ASP A 380 6.29 -5.78 22.98
N PRO A 381 7.40 -6.40 23.46
CA PRO A 381 8.22 -7.31 22.65
C PRO A 381 7.47 -8.52 22.10
N GLU A 382 6.45 -9.01 22.78
CA GLU A 382 5.75 -10.24 22.35
C GLU A 382 4.79 -9.98 21.18
N THR A 383 4.00 -8.90 21.27
CA THR A 383 3.04 -8.53 20.20
C THR A 383 3.66 -7.67 19.09
N GLY A 384 4.79 -7.01 19.32
CA GLY A 384 5.37 -6.09 18.34
C GLY A 384 4.55 -4.81 18.08
N CYS A 385 3.73 -4.45 19.06
CA CYS A 385 2.79 -3.32 19.01
C CYS A 385 3.09 -2.30 20.12
N ALA A 386 2.79 -1.02 19.87
CA ALA A 386 2.94 0.06 20.85
C ALA A 386 1.72 0.98 20.86
N TRP A 387 1.32 1.43 22.05
CA TRP A 387 0.37 2.53 22.23
C TRP A 387 1.15 3.83 22.45
N MET A 388 1.01 4.80 21.55
CA MET A 388 1.72 6.09 21.63
C MET A 388 0.77 7.28 21.54
N LYS A 389 1.14 8.39 22.17
CA LYS A 389 0.37 9.65 22.13
C LYS A 389 0.71 10.46 20.87
N LYS A 390 -0.28 11.19 20.33
CA LYS A 390 -0.14 12.07 19.15
C LYS A 390 1.13 12.95 19.17
N PRO A 391 1.45 13.73 20.23
CA PRO A 391 2.63 14.60 20.23
C PRO A 391 3.95 13.84 20.01
N MET A 392 4.07 12.63 20.57
CA MET A 392 5.25 11.77 20.38
C MET A 392 5.32 11.21 18.97
N ILE A 393 4.18 10.82 18.38
CA ILE A 393 4.14 10.32 17.00
C ILE A 393 4.54 11.43 16.02
N ASP A 394 4.00 12.64 16.19
CA ASP A 394 4.35 13.81 15.38
C ASP A 394 5.82 14.20 15.55
N GLU A 395 6.40 14.08 16.75
CA GLU A 395 7.83 14.29 16.98
C GLU A 395 8.71 13.25 16.29
N LEU A 396 8.40 11.95 16.46
CA LEU A 396 9.15 10.84 15.85
C LEU A 396 9.07 10.83 14.32
N GLN A 397 7.95 11.27 13.74
CA GLN A 397 7.76 11.33 12.29
C GLN A 397 8.30 12.63 11.67
N ARG A 398 8.49 13.70 12.46
CA ARG A 398 8.93 15.03 11.98
C ARG A 398 10.12 14.99 11.01
N PRO A 399 11.21 14.24 11.27
CA PRO A 399 12.38 14.21 10.38
C PRO A 399 12.12 13.58 9.00
N LEU A 400 11.08 12.74 8.87
CA LEU A 400 10.77 11.96 7.66
C LEU A 400 9.47 12.41 6.96
N ARG A 401 8.62 13.18 7.64
CA ARG A 401 7.25 13.50 7.20
C ARG A 401 6.84 14.96 7.42
N GLY A 402 7.66 15.78 8.05
CA GLY A 402 7.30 17.16 8.40
C GLY A 402 6.39 17.26 9.63
N ALA A 403 5.88 18.47 9.88
CA ALA A 403 4.96 18.72 11.00
C ALA A 403 3.57 18.09 10.76
N ASN A 404 2.76 18.00 11.84
CA ASN A 404 1.33 17.66 11.79
C ASN A 404 1.02 16.29 11.14
N TYR A 405 1.93 15.31 11.28
CA TYR A 405 1.82 13.99 10.66
C TYR A 405 0.46 13.31 10.93
N MET A 406 -0.03 13.36 12.16
CA MET A 406 -1.31 12.78 12.56
C MET A 406 -2.51 13.55 12.00
N ALA A 407 -2.52 14.88 12.10
CA ALA A 407 -3.65 15.70 11.66
C ALA A 407 -3.88 15.61 10.14
N THR A 408 -2.82 15.69 9.33
CA THR A 408 -2.90 15.54 7.86
C THR A 408 -3.47 14.18 7.41
N ARG A 409 -3.51 13.17 8.29
CA ARG A 409 -3.89 11.79 7.94
C ARG A 409 -5.15 11.29 8.62
N TYR A 410 -5.44 11.74 9.84
CA TYR A 410 -6.42 11.12 10.73
C TYR A 410 -7.38 12.12 11.38
N THR A 411 -7.49 13.36 10.91
CA THR A 411 -8.61 14.22 11.34
C THR A 411 -9.93 13.53 11.00
N PRO A 412 -10.82 13.29 11.99
CA PRO A 412 -12.07 12.59 11.75
C PRO A 412 -13.06 13.46 10.96
N PRO A 413 -13.90 12.84 10.10
CA PRO A 413 -14.96 13.58 9.42
C PRO A 413 -16.04 14.02 10.43
N PRO A 414 -16.73 15.16 10.23
CA PRO A 414 -17.68 15.70 11.21
C PRO A 414 -18.78 14.73 11.65
N TYR A 415 -19.29 13.91 10.72
CA TYR A 415 -20.36 12.92 10.99
C TYR A 415 -19.94 11.73 11.87
N SER A 416 -18.66 11.63 12.24
CA SER A 416 -18.18 10.61 13.19
C SER A 416 -18.28 11.05 14.65
N GLU A 417 -18.50 12.35 14.91
CA GLU A 417 -18.52 12.95 16.27
C GLU A 417 -17.19 12.80 17.05
N LEU A 418 -16.10 12.39 16.40
CA LEU A 418 -14.79 12.15 17.04
C LEU A 418 -13.85 13.36 17.11
N ASN A 419 -14.22 14.52 16.52
CA ASN A 419 -13.34 15.70 16.49
C ASN A 419 -13.01 16.23 17.90
N ASP A 420 -14.01 16.37 18.76
CA ASP A 420 -13.86 16.89 20.13
C ASP A 420 -13.01 15.97 21.02
N ILE A 421 -12.92 14.69 20.66
CA ILE A 421 -12.16 13.66 21.39
C ILE A 421 -10.71 13.61 20.92
N LEU A 422 -10.47 13.83 19.62
CA LEU A 422 -9.16 13.67 19.00
C LEU A 422 -8.36 14.98 18.86
N GLY A 423 -9.01 16.14 18.86
CA GLY A 423 -8.33 17.45 18.82
C GLY A 423 -7.33 17.56 17.65
N LEU A 424 -7.76 17.14 16.45
CA LEU A 424 -6.95 17.10 15.24
C LEU A 424 -7.38 18.20 14.26
N GLU A 425 -6.82 19.40 14.42
CA GLU A 425 -7.05 20.51 13.49
C GLU A 425 -6.20 20.33 12.22
N VAL A 426 -6.84 20.41 11.05
CA VAL A 426 -6.14 20.40 9.75
C VAL A 426 -5.44 21.74 9.53
N PRO A 427 -4.13 21.78 9.22
CA PRO A 427 -3.45 23.03 8.88
C PRO A 427 -4.06 23.69 7.63
N ALA A 428 -4.28 25.00 7.67
CA ALA A 428 -4.95 25.75 6.60
C ALA A 428 -4.27 25.65 5.21
N GLU A 429 -3.00 25.28 5.16
CA GLU A 429 -2.25 25.05 3.91
C GLU A 429 -2.69 23.78 3.17
N ALA A 430 -3.36 22.83 3.83
CA ALA A 430 -3.88 21.60 3.21
C ALA A 430 -5.25 21.79 2.51
N THR A 431 -5.84 22.99 2.59
CA THR A 431 -7.13 23.35 1.95
C THR A 431 -6.96 24.12 0.62
N GLY A 432 -5.78 24.07 0.02
CA GLY A 432 -5.51 24.66 -1.31
C GLY A 432 -6.03 23.79 -2.47
N GLU A 433 -6.69 24.45 -3.43
CA GLU A 433 -7.02 23.95 -4.78
C GLU A 433 -8.05 22.81 -4.90
N SER A 434 -9.27 23.11 -4.44
CA SER A 434 -10.49 22.69 -5.15
C SER A 434 -11.23 23.93 -5.61
N SER A 435 -11.38 24.13 -6.93
CA SER A 435 -12.00 25.33 -7.50
C SER A 435 -13.39 25.59 -6.94
N ALA A 436 -13.54 26.71 -6.23
CA ALA A 436 -14.84 27.26 -5.92
C ALA A 436 -15.52 27.69 -7.23
N VAL A 437 -16.52 26.93 -7.68
CA VAL A 437 -17.48 27.42 -8.66
C VAL A 437 -18.37 28.43 -7.95
N GLU A 438 -18.05 29.72 -8.07
CA GLU A 438 -18.94 30.79 -7.62
C GLU A 438 -20.28 30.71 -8.39
N PRO A 439 -21.43 30.61 -7.70
CA PRO A 439 -22.71 30.81 -8.36
C PRO A 439 -22.90 32.31 -8.60
N ALA A 440 -22.97 32.71 -9.87
CA ALA A 440 -23.16 34.11 -10.26
C ALA A 440 -24.44 34.71 -9.63
N PRO A 441 -24.38 35.91 -9.03
CA PRO A 441 -25.56 36.56 -8.48
C PRO A 441 -26.45 37.13 -9.59
N SER A 442 -27.71 36.70 -9.62
CA SER A 442 -28.73 37.16 -10.57
C SER A 442 -28.96 38.68 -10.49
N ALA A 443 -29.15 39.30 -11.66
CA ALA A 443 -29.50 40.70 -11.77
C ALA A 443 -30.89 41.01 -11.20
N ALA A 444 -30.98 42.05 -10.35
CA ALA A 444 -32.24 42.72 -10.01
C ALA A 444 -31.99 44.24 -9.96
N THR A 445 -32.69 44.95 -10.85
CA THR A 445 -32.66 46.41 -11.02
C THR A 445 -33.28 47.18 -9.85
N SER A 446 -32.74 48.36 -9.54
CA SER A 446 -33.50 49.57 -9.14
C SER A 446 -32.64 50.82 -9.38
N ALA A 447 -33.28 51.97 -9.59
CA ALA A 447 -32.69 53.14 -10.25
C ALA A 447 -32.78 54.44 -9.40
N GLU A 448 -32.29 55.53 -10.01
CA GLU A 448 -32.48 56.97 -9.68
C GLU A 448 -31.64 57.59 -8.54
N GLY A 449 -31.24 58.87 -8.73
CA GLY A 449 -30.61 59.65 -7.64
C GLY A 449 -29.46 60.62 -7.96
N VAL A 450 -29.39 61.18 -9.17
CA VAL A 450 -29.01 62.58 -9.49
C VAL A 450 -28.16 63.40 -8.48
N HIS A 451 -26.98 63.86 -8.91
CA HIS A 451 -26.63 65.30 -8.86
C HIS A 451 -25.60 65.68 -9.94
N ALA A 452 -25.78 66.86 -10.55
CA ALA A 452 -25.03 67.32 -11.72
C ALA A 452 -24.19 68.58 -11.45
N GLN A 453 -23.45 68.96 -12.51
CA GLN A 453 -22.90 70.29 -12.91
C GLN A 453 -21.37 70.49 -12.69
N HIS A 454 -20.62 71.17 -13.58
CA HIS A 454 -20.93 71.84 -14.87
C HIS A 454 -19.64 71.99 -15.73
N ASP A 455 -19.77 72.09 -17.07
CA ASP A 455 -18.95 72.86 -18.05
C ASP A 455 -17.41 72.61 -18.17
N ALA A 456 -16.72 72.68 -19.33
CA ALA A 456 -17.03 72.92 -20.77
C ALA A 456 -15.73 72.65 -21.61
N LYS A 457 -15.61 72.67 -22.96
CA LYS A 457 -16.52 72.99 -24.10
C LYS A 457 -16.04 72.33 -25.43
N GLU A 458 -16.89 72.44 -26.45
CA GLU A 458 -16.72 72.58 -27.92
C GLU A 458 -15.32 72.78 -28.59
N SER A 459 -15.10 72.51 -29.90
CA SER A 459 -15.92 71.82 -30.94
C SER A 459 -15.09 71.46 -32.21
N ALA A 460 -15.73 70.72 -33.12
CA ALA A 460 -15.28 70.09 -34.38
C ALA A 460 -14.40 70.90 -35.38
N ALA A 461 -13.60 70.19 -36.21
CA ALA A 461 -13.97 69.87 -37.62
C ALA A 461 -12.78 69.41 -38.52
N THR A 462 -13.13 68.73 -39.63
CA THR A 462 -12.42 68.66 -40.94
C THR A 462 -11.33 67.58 -41.16
N ALA A 463 -11.63 66.65 -42.07
CA ALA A 463 -10.70 65.87 -42.93
C ALA A 463 -10.76 66.48 -44.37
N PRO A 464 -9.98 66.08 -45.41
CA PRO A 464 -9.24 64.80 -45.57
C PRO A 464 -7.89 64.88 -46.36
N SER A 465 -7.39 63.69 -46.76
CA SER A 465 -6.53 63.35 -47.92
C SER A 465 -5.09 63.88 -48.02
N THR A 466 -4.13 62.95 -48.16
CA THR A 466 -3.54 62.62 -49.48
C THR A 466 -2.84 61.26 -49.48
N ASP A 467 -2.89 60.59 -50.63
CA ASP A 467 -2.32 59.27 -50.91
C ASP A 467 -0.82 59.32 -51.28
N ALA A 468 -0.10 58.22 -51.02
CA ALA A 468 0.69 57.44 -51.99
C ALA A 468 1.48 56.35 -51.22
N ASP A 469 1.32 55.04 -51.47
CA ASP A 469 1.67 54.28 -52.68
C ASP A 469 3.17 54.38 -53.06
N THR A 470 3.90 53.30 -53.40
CA THR A 470 3.51 51.90 -53.68
C THR A 470 4.71 50.93 -53.52
N SER A 471 4.43 49.63 -53.29
CA SER A 471 5.00 48.42 -53.95
C SER A 471 6.48 48.39 -54.47
N SER A 472 7.26 47.29 -54.52
CA SER A 472 7.04 45.86 -54.25
C SER A 472 8.34 45.04 -54.48
N SER A 473 8.25 43.72 -54.28
CA SER A 473 8.89 42.63 -55.06
C SER A 473 9.93 41.73 -54.35
N SER A 474 9.51 40.46 -54.18
CA SER A 474 10.23 39.19 -54.41
C SER A 474 11.77 39.11 -54.33
N GLY A 475 12.27 38.14 -53.56
CA GLY A 475 13.64 37.64 -53.72
C GLY A 475 14.09 36.54 -52.75
N LYS A 476 13.72 35.28 -53.00
CA LYS A 476 14.59 34.13 -52.69
C LYS A 476 15.63 34.03 -53.82
N PRO A 477 16.89 33.60 -53.59
CA PRO A 477 17.13 32.18 -53.32
C PRO A 477 18.26 31.86 -52.31
N SER A 478 18.50 30.55 -52.19
CA SER A 478 19.37 29.82 -51.27
C SER A 478 20.87 30.09 -51.37
N SER A 479 21.58 29.75 -50.30
CA SER A 479 22.80 28.93 -50.34
C SER A 479 22.76 27.95 -49.16
#